data_AF-A0ABC8YRA6-F1
#
_entry.id   AF-A0ABC8YRA6-F1
#
_cell.length_a   1.000
_cell.length_b   1.000
_cell.length_c   1.000
_cell.angle_alpha   90.00
_cell.angle_beta   90.00
_cell.angle_gamma   90.00
#
_symmetry.space_group_name_H-M   'P 1'
#
loop_
_entity.id
_entity.type
_entity.pdbx_description
1 polymer ?
#
loop_
_entity_poly.entity_id
_entity_poly.type
_entity_poly.pdbx_seq_one_letter_code
_entity_poly.pdbx_strand_id
1 'polypeptide(L)'
;MGKGVLEVHLVDAKGLSGNDFLGKIDPYVIVQYRSQERKSSVARDQGRNPCWNEVFKFQINSSASNAQHKLILRILDHDHFSSDDFLGEATIDVTDMISLGAERGTYHQSAARHSVVLPDQTYHGEIKVGITFTASQVQEDGEEIGGWRHRSFNQ
;
A
#
# COMPACT_ATOMS: atom_id res chain seq x y z
N MET A 1 -9.82 -11.03 13.23
CA MET A 1 -9.20 -10.31 12.10
C MET A 1 -8.86 -8.91 12.53
N GLY A 2 -7.61 -8.50 12.31
CA GLY A 2 -7.09 -7.22 12.78
C GLY A 2 -7.57 -6.07 11.91
N LYS A 3 -8.18 -5.06 12.55
CA LYS A 3 -8.20 -3.71 12.00
C LYS A 3 -6.78 -3.16 12.09
N GLY A 4 -6.37 -2.33 11.14
CA GLY A 4 -5.00 -1.83 11.14
C GLY A 4 -4.71 -0.83 10.04
N VAL A 5 -3.45 -0.45 9.94
CA VAL A 5 -2.93 0.45 8.91
C VAL A 5 -1.91 -0.33 8.08
N LEU A 6 -2.12 -0.35 6.76
CA LEU A 6 -1.17 -0.85 5.79
C LEU A 6 -0.39 0.33 5.21
N GLU A 7 0.90 0.35 5.44
CA GLU A 7 1.84 1.32 4.92
C GLU A 7 2.59 0.69 3.74
N VAL A 8 2.47 1.32 2.58
CA VAL A 8 3.12 0.92 1.33
C VAL A 8 4.19 1.94 1.03
N HIS A 9 5.45 1.53 1.18
CA HIS A 9 6.62 2.36 0.90
C HIS A 9 7.07 2.13 -0.54
N LEU A 10 6.73 3.05 -1.42
CA LEU A 10 7.17 3.08 -2.81
C LEU A 10 8.58 3.68 -2.87
N VAL A 11 9.57 2.86 -3.22
CA VAL A 11 10.98 3.29 -3.20
C VAL A 11 11.41 3.80 -4.58
N ASP A 12 11.57 2.88 -5.53
CA ASP A 12 12.07 3.15 -6.87
C ASP A 12 11.56 2.09 -7.85
N ALA A 13 11.58 2.38 -9.14
CA ALA A 13 11.43 1.38 -10.19
C ALA A 13 12.68 1.35 -11.08
N LYS A 14 12.97 0.19 -11.67
CA LYS A 14 14.11 -0.01 -12.55
C LYS A 14 13.75 -0.81 -13.78
N GLY A 15 14.34 -0.41 -14.89
CA GLY A 15 14.20 -1.15 -16.15
C GLY A 15 12.79 -1.10 -16.69
N LEU A 16 12.10 0.03 -16.50
CA LEU A 16 10.80 0.25 -17.13
C LEU A 16 10.99 0.27 -18.65
N SER A 17 10.53 -0.80 -19.31
CA SER A 17 10.63 -0.97 -20.76
C SER A 17 9.50 -0.22 -21.45
N GLY A 18 9.46 1.11 -21.35
CA GLY A 18 8.58 1.94 -22.16
C GLY A 18 9.02 1.92 -23.63
N ASN A 19 8.05 2.00 -24.55
CA ASN A 19 8.31 2.07 -25.99
C ASN A 19 9.13 3.32 -26.40
N ASP A 20 9.34 4.27 -25.47
CA ASP A 20 10.18 5.43 -25.70
C ASP A 20 11.66 5.13 -25.41
N PHE A 21 12.39 4.92 -26.50
CA PHE A 21 13.74 4.38 -26.49
C PHE A 21 14.79 5.37 -25.93
N LEU A 22 14.47 6.66 -25.76
CA LEU A 22 15.39 7.69 -25.25
C LEU A 22 14.65 8.96 -24.74
N GLY A 23 14.42 9.08 -23.43
CA GLY A 23 14.76 10.35 -22.75
C GLY A 23 13.67 11.20 -22.09
N LYS A 24 12.37 10.91 -22.18
CA LYS A 24 11.32 11.66 -21.45
C LYS A 24 10.16 10.77 -21.07
N ILE A 25 10.35 9.94 -20.05
CA ILE A 25 9.22 9.31 -19.37
C ILE A 25 9.13 9.94 -17.98
N ASP A 26 7.92 10.33 -17.60
CA ASP A 26 7.56 10.95 -16.34
C ASP A 26 6.60 9.98 -15.61
N PRO A 27 7.09 8.81 -15.16
CA PRO A 27 6.21 7.77 -14.64
C PRO A 27 5.65 8.13 -13.27
N TYR A 28 4.41 7.74 -13.03
CA TYR A 28 3.75 7.78 -11.74
C TYR A 28 3.09 6.44 -11.44
N VAL A 29 2.90 6.16 -10.15
CA VAL A 29 2.37 4.90 -9.65
C VAL A 29 1.03 5.15 -8.98
N ILE A 30 0.01 4.42 -9.43
CA ILE A 30 -1.29 4.34 -8.78
C ILE A 30 -1.28 3.10 -7.90
N VAL A 31 -1.29 3.31 -6.59
CA VAL A 31 -1.40 2.26 -5.58
C VAL A 31 -2.87 2.10 -5.21
N GLN A 32 -3.46 0.98 -5.62
CA GLN A 32 -4.84 0.63 -5.36
C GLN A 32 -4.91 -0.52 -4.35
N TYR A 33 -5.65 -0.29 -3.27
CA TYR A 33 -5.95 -1.28 -2.26
C TYR A 33 -7.45 -1.27 -1.96
N ARG A 34 -8.15 -2.34 -2.37
CA ARG A 34 -9.62 -2.45 -2.30
C ARG A 34 -10.30 -1.21 -2.93
N SER A 35 -11.09 -0.48 -2.16
CA SER A 35 -11.79 0.74 -2.57
C SER A 35 -10.96 2.02 -2.39
N GLN A 36 -9.73 1.91 -1.88
CA GLN A 36 -8.83 3.04 -1.70
C GLN A 36 -7.81 3.08 -2.83
N GLU A 37 -7.69 4.24 -3.46
CA GLU A 37 -6.66 4.52 -4.46
C GLU A 37 -5.81 5.69 -3.98
N ARG A 38 -4.50 5.62 -4.19
CA ARG A 38 -3.54 6.69 -3.96
C ARG A 38 -2.61 6.77 -5.15
N LYS A 39 -2.30 7.98 -5.58
CA LYS A 39 -1.38 8.24 -6.68
C LYS A 39 -0.08 8.81 -6.13
N SER A 40 1.04 8.37 -6.67
CA SER A 40 2.35 8.91 -6.36
C SER A 40 2.56 10.24 -7.06
N SER A 41 3.60 10.93 -6.63
CA SER A 41 4.18 12.04 -7.38
C SER A 41 4.67 11.54 -8.74
N VAL A 42 4.60 12.43 -9.73
CA VAL A 42 5.14 12.18 -11.08
C VAL A 42 6.66 12.32 -11.02
N ALA A 43 7.39 11.27 -11.40
CA ALA A 43 8.85 11.25 -11.36
C ALA A 43 9.45 11.99 -12.57
N ARG A 44 9.25 13.31 -12.61
CA ARG A 44 9.70 14.16 -13.72
C ARG A 44 11.22 14.14 -13.89
N ASP A 45 11.68 14.05 -15.14
CA ASP A 45 13.10 14.05 -15.51
C ASP A 45 13.93 12.88 -14.94
N GLN A 46 13.29 11.82 -14.42
CA GLN A 46 14.00 10.66 -13.86
C GLN A 46 14.14 9.49 -14.84
N GLY A 47 13.40 9.51 -15.95
CA GLY A 47 13.50 8.51 -17.01
C GLY A 47 13.19 7.09 -16.53
N ARG A 48 14.01 6.11 -16.93
CA ARG A 48 13.78 4.66 -16.70
C ARG A 48 14.03 4.17 -15.27
N ASN A 49 14.52 5.05 -14.41
CA ASN A 49 14.87 4.72 -13.03
C ASN A 49 14.22 5.73 -12.06
N PRO A 50 12.89 5.86 -12.08
CA PRO A 50 12.20 6.79 -11.22
C PRO A 50 12.34 6.39 -9.75
N CYS A 51 12.57 7.38 -8.92
CA CYS A 51 12.63 7.27 -7.48
C CYS A 51 11.55 8.19 -6.88
N TRP A 52 10.66 7.58 -6.09
CA TRP A 52 9.58 8.29 -5.42
C TRP A 52 9.90 8.46 -3.93
N ASN A 53 10.36 7.40 -3.27
CA ASN A 53 10.52 7.35 -1.80
C ASN A 53 9.28 7.88 -1.06
N GLU A 54 8.09 7.47 -1.51
CA GLU A 54 6.81 7.91 -0.95
C GLU A 54 6.17 6.79 -0.13
N VAL A 55 5.49 7.16 0.96
CA VAL A 55 4.78 6.21 1.82
C VAL A 55 3.29 6.48 1.76
N PHE A 56 2.53 5.49 1.32
CA PHE A 56 1.07 5.53 1.28
C PHE A 56 0.49 4.74 2.44
N LYS A 57 -0.49 5.31 3.14
CA LYS A 57 -1.17 4.65 4.25
C LYS A 57 -2.61 4.31 3.85
N PHE A 58 -2.99 3.06 4.06
CA PHE A 58 -4.31 2.52 3.76
C PHE A 58 -4.93 1.97 5.05
N GLN A 59 -6.17 2.37 5.33
CA GLN A 59 -6.88 1.84 6.50
C GLN A 59 -7.51 0.49 6.17
N ILE A 60 -7.26 -0.49 7.03
CA ILE A 60 -7.85 -1.83 6.92
C ILE A 60 -8.96 -1.93 7.96
N ASN A 61 -10.19 -1.80 7.47
CA ASN A 61 -11.41 -1.90 8.28
C ASN A 61 -12.09 -3.27 8.13
N SER A 62 -11.36 -4.31 7.72
CA SER A 62 -11.97 -5.60 7.34
C SER A 62 -12.45 -6.38 8.55
N SER A 63 -13.76 -6.32 8.83
CA SER A 63 -14.45 -7.32 9.68
C SER A 63 -14.53 -8.69 8.99
N ALA A 64 -14.39 -8.72 7.67
CA ALA A 64 -14.38 -9.95 6.88
C ALA A 64 -12.98 -10.56 6.89
N SER A 65 -12.75 -11.49 7.83
CA SER A 65 -12.95 -12.87 7.40
C SER A 65 -11.91 -13.46 6.44
N ASN A 66 -12.39 -13.52 5.19
CA ASN A 66 -11.92 -14.35 4.10
C ASN A 66 -11.73 -13.52 2.82
N ALA A 67 -11.62 -12.19 2.94
CA ALA A 67 -11.45 -11.33 1.78
C ALA A 67 -9.97 -11.31 1.38
N GLN A 68 -9.65 -11.80 0.19
CA GLN A 68 -8.30 -11.75 -0.34
C GLN A 68 -7.81 -10.29 -0.40
N HIS A 69 -6.68 -10.03 0.24
CA HIS A 69 -6.09 -8.69 0.32
C HIS A 69 -5.04 -8.54 -0.77
N LYS A 70 -5.45 -7.97 -1.92
CA LYS A 70 -4.54 -7.66 -3.03
C LYS A 70 -4.20 -6.17 -3.05
N LEU A 71 -2.92 -5.87 -3.15
CA LEU A 71 -2.37 -4.56 -3.43
C LEU A 71 -1.98 -4.52 -4.90
N ILE A 72 -2.54 -3.57 -5.65
CA ILE A 72 -2.29 -3.41 -7.08
C ILE A 72 -1.52 -2.11 -7.26
N LEU A 73 -0.36 -2.17 -7.89
CA LEU A 73 0.46 -1.01 -8.25
C LEU A 73 0.47 -0.88 -9.77
N ARG A 74 -0.14 0.17 -10.30
CA ARG A 74 -0.15 0.47 -11.73
C ARG A 74 0.82 1.57 -12.02
N ILE A 75 1.66 1.40 -13.02
CA ILE A 75 2.63 2.39 -13.46
C ILE A 75 2.11 2.97 -14.77
N LEU A 76 1.98 4.28 -14.80
CA LEU A 76 1.56 5.03 -15.97
C LEU A 76 2.59 6.12 -16.26
N ASP A 77 2.79 6.42 -17.53
CA ASP A 77 3.58 7.55 -17.97
C ASP A 77 2.70 8.79 -18.07
N HIS A 78 3.08 9.88 -17.40
CA HIS A 78 2.31 11.10 -17.48
C HIS A 78 2.71 11.92 -18.71
N ASP A 79 1.86 11.90 -19.73
CA ASP A 79 2.07 12.67 -20.93
C ASP A 79 1.31 14.01 -20.90
N HIS A 80 2.03 15.08 -21.20
CA HIS A 80 1.45 16.42 -21.24
C HIS A 80 0.53 16.66 -22.46
N PHE A 81 0.63 15.85 -23.50
CA PHE A 81 -0.05 16.07 -24.79
C PHE A 81 -0.85 14.85 -25.31
N SER A 82 -0.72 13.67 -24.69
CA SER A 82 -1.41 12.41 -25.03
C SER A 82 -2.19 11.87 -23.83
N SER A 83 -3.01 10.85 -24.07
CA SER A 83 -3.51 10.00 -22.98
C SER A 83 -2.33 9.34 -22.28
N ASP A 84 -2.34 9.31 -20.94
CA ASP A 84 -1.30 8.65 -20.15
C ASP A 84 -1.08 7.19 -20.63
N ASP A 85 0.15 6.83 -20.92
CA ASP A 85 0.49 5.49 -21.40
C ASP A 85 0.64 4.50 -20.24
N PHE A 86 -0.07 3.37 -20.33
CA PHE A 86 0.03 2.32 -19.32
C PHE A 86 1.32 1.51 -19.50
N LEU A 87 2.24 1.63 -18.54
CA LEU A 87 3.54 0.95 -18.58
C LEU A 87 3.51 -0.45 -17.98
N GLY A 88 2.56 -0.74 -17.07
CA GLY A 88 2.35 -2.06 -16.49
C GLY A 88 1.74 -2.03 -15.09
N GLU A 89 1.47 -3.20 -14.53
CA GLU A 89 1.07 -3.35 -13.13
C GLU A 89 1.86 -4.44 -12.39
N ALA A 90 1.93 -4.28 -11.08
CA ALA A 90 2.41 -5.29 -10.15
C ALA A 90 1.29 -5.59 -9.16
N THR A 91 0.94 -6.88 -9.01
CA THR A 91 -0.03 -7.32 -8.00
C THR A 91 0.71 -8.04 -6.87
N ILE A 92 0.47 -7.60 -5.64
CA ILE A 92 1.06 -8.16 -4.43
C ILE A 92 -0.06 -8.67 -3.53
N ASP A 93 0.00 -9.95 -3.16
CA ASP A 93 -0.91 -10.49 -2.15
C ASP A 93 -0.37 -10.16 -0.76
N VAL A 94 -1.14 -9.39 0.00
CA VAL A 94 -0.78 -8.94 1.35
C VAL A 94 -1.62 -9.65 2.43
N THR A 95 -2.33 -10.72 2.06
CA THR A 95 -3.23 -11.46 2.96
C THR A 95 -2.47 -12.09 4.12
N ASP A 96 -1.37 -12.80 3.84
CA ASP A 96 -0.51 -13.40 4.87
C ASP A 96 0.15 -12.34 5.75
N MET A 97 0.58 -11.23 5.16
CA MET A 97 1.24 -10.12 5.88
C MET A 97 0.29 -9.49 6.90
N ILE A 98 -0.96 -9.24 6.49
CA ILE A 98 -2.00 -8.70 7.36
C ILE A 98 -2.39 -9.72 8.43
N SER A 99 -2.52 -10.99 8.07
CA SER A 99 -2.87 -12.06 9.02
C SER A 99 -1.81 -12.21 10.10
N LEU A 100 -0.54 -12.35 9.70
CA LEU A 100 0.60 -12.44 10.62
C LEU A 100 0.75 -11.17 11.46
N GLY A 101 0.56 -10.00 10.86
CA GLY A 101 0.65 -8.73 11.57
C GLY A 101 -0.54 -8.49 12.51
N ALA A 102 -1.72 -9.03 12.21
CA ALA A 102 -2.86 -9.02 13.13
C ALA A 102 -2.64 -9.93 14.34
N GLU A 103 -1.93 -11.05 14.17
CA GLU A 103 -1.57 -11.96 15.25
C GLU A 103 -0.39 -11.44 16.10
N ARG A 104 0.62 -10.87 15.45
CA ARG A 104 1.88 -10.40 16.08
C ARG A 104 1.87 -8.91 16.47
N GLY A 105 0.81 -8.19 16.13
CA GLY A 105 0.69 -6.74 16.31
C GLY A 105 1.29 -5.91 15.18
N THR A 106 2.41 -6.30 14.60
CA THR A 106 3.02 -5.61 13.46
C THR A 106 3.72 -6.61 12.54
N TYR A 107 3.63 -6.38 11.24
CA TYR A 107 4.39 -7.09 10.22
C TYR A 107 5.17 -6.07 9.40
N HIS A 108 6.47 -6.30 9.24
CA HIS A 108 7.32 -5.46 8.43
C HIS A 108 7.98 -6.30 7.34
N GLN A 109 7.71 -5.95 6.09
CA GLN A 109 8.40 -6.46 4.93
C GLN A 109 9.40 -5.40 4.44
N SER A 110 10.66 -5.80 4.37
CA SER A 110 11.68 -4.99 3.70
C SER A 110 11.32 -4.78 2.22
N ALA A 111 11.78 -3.66 1.66
CA ALA A 111 11.48 -3.27 0.31
C ALA A 111 11.94 -4.33 -0.72
N ALA A 112 10.97 -5.04 -1.30
CA ALA A 112 11.16 -6.12 -2.24
C ALA A 112 10.91 -5.63 -3.67
N ARG A 113 11.56 -6.26 -4.64
CA ARG A 113 11.31 -6.00 -6.06
C ARG A 113 10.16 -6.87 -6.55
N HIS A 114 9.23 -6.25 -7.25
CA HIS A 114 8.09 -6.90 -7.87
C HIS A 114 8.17 -6.68 -9.38
N SER A 115 7.94 -7.73 -10.15
CA SER A 115 7.92 -7.65 -11.60
C SER A 115 6.69 -6.86 -12.05
N VAL A 116 6.94 -5.86 -12.88
CA VAL A 116 5.91 -5.07 -13.55
C VAL A 116 5.56 -5.80 -14.83
N VAL A 117 4.29 -6.15 -15.00
CA VAL A 117 3.80 -6.87 -16.16
C VAL A 117 2.68 -6.10 -16.83
N LEU A 118 2.65 -6.15 -18.15
CA LEU A 118 1.55 -5.66 -18.97
C LEU A 118 0.39 -6.68 -19.00
N PRO A 119 -0.80 -6.31 -19.50
CA PRO A 119 -1.96 -7.22 -19.56
C PRO A 119 -1.74 -8.42 -20.49
N ASP A 120 -0.78 -8.32 -21.41
CA ASP A 120 -0.29 -9.39 -22.28
C ASP A 120 0.78 -10.28 -21.61
N GLN A 121 1.04 -10.09 -20.31
CA GLN A 121 2.07 -10.76 -19.51
C GLN A 121 3.52 -10.42 -19.90
N THR A 122 3.73 -9.39 -20.72
CA THR A 122 5.07 -8.93 -21.06
C THR A 122 5.73 -8.27 -19.85
N TYR A 123 6.94 -8.71 -19.53
CA TYR A 123 7.75 -8.12 -18.46
C TYR A 123 8.26 -6.73 -18.86
N HIS A 124 7.95 -5.75 -18.02
CA HIS A 124 8.21 -4.33 -18.27
C HIS A 124 9.01 -3.65 -17.15
N GLY A 125 9.76 -4.43 -16.38
CA GLY A 125 10.68 -3.91 -15.36
C GLY A 125 10.35 -4.38 -13.96
N GLU A 126 11.00 -3.73 -12.98
CA GLU A 126 10.81 -4.04 -11.56
C GLU A 126 10.42 -2.77 -10.80
N ILE A 127 9.52 -2.91 -9.84
CA ILE A 127 9.18 -1.87 -8.87
C ILE A 127 9.56 -2.34 -7.46
N LYS A 128 10.24 -1.48 -6.70
CA LYS A 128 10.68 -1.76 -5.34
C LYS A 128 9.71 -1.15 -4.34
N VAL A 129 9.08 -2.03 -3.56
CA VAL A 129 8.02 -1.66 -2.61
C VAL A 129 8.27 -2.35 -1.28
N GLY A 130 8.22 -1.58 -0.19
CA GLY A 130 8.16 -2.10 1.17
C GLY A 130 6.73 -2.10 1.68
N ILE A 131 6.36 -3.08 2.48
CA ILE A 131 5.02 -3.19 3.04
C ILE A 131 5.14 -3.33 4.55
N THR A 132 4.46 -2.47 5.29
CA THR A 132 4.35 -2.56 6.74
C THR A 132 2.89 -2.60 7.12
N PHE A 133 2.49 -3.56 7.93
CA PHE A 133 1.17 -3.61 8.50
C PHE A 133 1.27 -3.43 10.01
N THR A 134 0.47 -2.51 10.55
CA THR A 134 0.36 -2.27 11.98
C THR A 134 -1.07 -2.52 12.41
N ALA A 135 -1.28 -3.49 13.29
CA ALA A 135 -2.61 -3.74 13.85
C ALA A 135 -3.02 -2.55 14.72
N SER A 136 -4.22 -2.03 14.49
CA SER A 136 -4.86 -1.10 15.41
C SER A 136 -5.25 -1.90 16.64
N GLN A 137 -4.45 -1.79 17.70
CA GLN A 137 -4.92 -2.21 19.01
C GLN A 137 -6.15 -1.37 19.34
N VAL A 138 -7.25 -2.05 19.68
CA VAL A 138 -8.41 -1.38 20.24
C VAL A 138 -7.88 -0.67 21.49
N GLN A 139 -7.92 0.66 21.48
CA GLN A 139 -8.01 1.40 22.73
C GLN A 139 -9.35 0.94 23.29
N GLU A 140 -9.34 -0.09 24.14
CA GLU A 140 -10.41 -0.28 25.10
C GLU A 140 -10.30 0.98 25.97
N ASP A 141 -11.09 2.00 25.61
CA ASP A 141 -11.42 3.05 26.55
C ASP A 141 -11.92 2.34 27.80
N GLY A 142 -11.10 2.41 28.85
CA GLY A 142 -11.34 1.72 30.09
C GLY A 142 -12.69 2.14 30.62
N GLU A 143 -13.65 1.23 30.54
CA GLU A 143 -14.81 1.22 31.40
C GLU A 143 -14.31 1.08 32.85
N GLU A 144 -14.11 2.21 33.53
CA GLU A 144 -14.02 2.23 34.98
C GLU A 144 -15.41 1.91 35.56
N ILE A 145 -15.62 0.61 35.74
CA ILE A 145 -16.65 -0.02 36.56
C ILE A 145 -16.73 0.59 37.98
N GLY A 146 -17.96 0.89 38.41
CA GLY A 146 -18.38 0.51 39.77
C GLY A 146 -18.08 1.48 40.92
N GLY A 147 -18.66 2.68 40.89
CA GLY A 147 -18.83 3.53 42.08
C GLY A 147 -20.12 3.30 42.87
N TRP A 148 -20.73 2.11 42.87
CA TRP A 148 -21.86 1.81 43.75
C TRP A 148 -21.36 1.27 45.09
N ARG A 149 -21.21 2.16 46.07
CA ARG A 149 -21.40 1.80 47.48
C ARG A 149 -22.34 2.79 48.14
N HIS A 150 -23.59 2.37 48.22
CA HIS A 150 -24.52 2.77 49.26
C HIS A 150 -23.82 2.76 50.63
N ARG A 151 -23.90 3.88 51.35
CA ARG A 151 -24.18 3.82 52.79
C ARG A 151 -24.96 5.07 53.20
N SER A 152 -26.28 4.91 53.14
CA SER A 152 -27.23 5.74 53.87
C SER A 152 -27.14 5.45 55.38
N PHE A 153 -27.25 6.53 56.16
CA PHE A 153 -27.74 6.67 57.54
C PHE A 153 -26.84 6.32 58.76
N ASN A 154 -26.46 7.41 59.46
CA ASN A 154 -26.91 7.84 60.79
C ASN A 154 -26.43 7.09 62.06
N GLN A 155 -25.59 7.77 62.85
CA GLN A 155 -25.90 8.17 64.24
C GLN A 155 -25.04 9.36 64.66
#